data_AF-A0A7K2FPM7-F1
#
_entry.id   AF-A0A7K2FPM7-F1
#
_cell.length_a   1.000
_cell.length_b   1.000
_cell.length_c   1.000
_cell.angle_alpha   90.00
_cell.angle_beta   90.00
_cell.angle_gamma   90.00
#
_symmetry.space_group_name_H-M   'P 1'
#
loop_
_entity.id
_entity.type
_entity.pdbx_description
1 polymer ?
#
loop_
_entity_poly.entity_id
_entity_poly.type
_entity_poly.pdbx_seq_one_letter_code
_entity_poly.pdbx_strand_id
1 'polypeptide(L)'
;MSTAIVTGQPVPGSSLEGDLRSLGFEVRVAADAAETETLLAAVPSGHRIALVDARFVGHPHALRLALTDPRYPLAAVPGAVTAQPAARQAL
;
A
#
# COMPACT_ATOMS: atom_id res chain seq x y z
N MET A 1 -3.60 -12.69 3.43
CA MET A 1 -4.28 -11.54 2.79
C MET A 1 -3.27 -10.40 2.60
N SER A 2 -3.52 -9.44 1.71
CA SER A 2 -2.64 -8.29 1.47
C SER A 2 -3.26 -7.02 2.06
N THR A 3 -2.46 -6.16 2.69
CA THR A 3 -2.94 -4.90 3.29
C THR A 3 -2.29 -3.71 2.59
N ALA A 4 -3.08 -2.70 2.23
CA ALA A 4 -2.60 -1.42 1.75
C ALA A 4 -2.89 -0.34 2.81
N ILE A 5 -1.87 0.44 3.17
CA ILE A 5 -1.99 1.59 4.06
C ILE A 5 -1.84 2.83 3.18
N VAL A 6 -2.91 3.62 3.08
CA VAL A 6 -2.90 4.91 2.40
C VAL A 6 -2.35 5.95 3.36
N THR A 7 -1.25 6.59 3.02
CA THR A 7 -0.54 7.53 3.88
C THR A 7 -0.87 8.98 3.53
N GLY A 8 -1.10 9.80 4.55
CA GLY A 8 -1.47 11.21 4.41
C GLY A 8 -2.98 11.44 4.38
N GLN A 9 -3.35 12.72 4.22
CA GLN A 9 -4.75 13.14 4.26
C GLN A 9 -5.50 12.65 3.00
N PRO A 10 -6.68 12.02 3.15
CA PRO A 10 -7.51 11.63 2.03
C PRO A 10 -7.83 12.82 1.12
N VAL A 11 -7.71 12.59 -0.19
CA VAL A 11 -8.10 13.59 -1.20
C VAL A 11 -9.57 13.37 -1.55
N PRO A 12 -10.46 14.36 -1.33
CA PRO A 12 -11.88 14.22 -1.66
C PRO A 12 -12.09 13.85 -3.14
N GLY A 13 -12.94 12.84 -3.38
CA GLY A 13 -13.23 12.35 -4.73
C GLY A 13 -12.17 11.43 -5.34
N SER A 14 -11.10 11.09 -4.60
CA SER A 14 -10.11 10.10 -5.04
C SER A 14 -10.72 8.70 -5.14
N SER A 15 -10.40 7.97 -6.21
CA SER A 15 -10.78 6.56 -6.40
C SER A 15 -9.83 5.58 -5.71
N LEU A 16 -8.70 6.07 -5.16
CA LEU A 16 -7.54 5.26 -4.76
C LEU A 16 -7.89 4.07 -3.87
N GLU A 17 -8.68 4.28 -2.81
CA GLU A 17 -9.04 3.18 -1.92
C GLU A 17 -9.92 2.13 -2.60
N GLY A 18 -10.82 2.56 -3.50
CA GLY A 18 -11.65 1.64 -4.30
C GLY A 18 -10.83 0.82 -5.28
N ASP A 19 -9.84 1.45 -5.91
CA ASP A 19 -8.89 0.78 -6.82
C ASP A 19 -8.06 -0.25 -6.06
N LEU A 20 -7.53 0.08 -4.87
CA LEU A 20 -6.78 -0.84 -4.03
C LEU A 20 -7.62 -2.03 -3.54
N ARG A 21 -8.87 -1.80 -3.13
CA ARG A 21 -9.80 -2.88 -2.77
C ARG A 21 -10.10 -3.79 -3.96
N SER A 22 -10.25 -3.23 -5.16
CA SER A 22 -10.46 -4.00 -6.40
C SER A 22 -9.24 -4.86 -6.78
N LEU A 23 -8.03 -4.47 -6.34
CA LEU A 23 -6.81 -5.26 -6.44
C LEU A 23 -6.66 -6.34 -5.35
N GLY A 24 -7.63 -6.45 -4.42
CA GLY A 24 -7.65 -7.46 -3.37
C GLY A 24 -6.90 -7.07 -2.09
N PHE A 25 -6.64 -5.78 -1.88
CA PHE A 25 -6.08 -5.29 -0.62
C PHE A 25 -7.17 -4.97 0.41
N GLU A 26 -6.93 -5.34 1.66
CA GLU A 26 -7.56 -4.67 2.79
C GLU A 26 -6.96 -3.26 2.90
N VAL A 27 -7.78 -2.22 2.88
CA VAL A 27 -7.31 -0.82 2.88
C VAL A 27 -7.48 -0.20 4.26
N ARG A 28 -6.39 0.38 4.76
CA ARG A 28 -6.33 1.22 5.97
C ARG A 28 -5.80 2.59 5.59
N VAL A 29 -6.12 3.61 6.37
CA VAL A 29 -5.66 4.99 6.13
C VAL A 29 -4.88 5.45 7.36
N ALA A 30 -3.75 6.11 7.12
CA ALA A 30 -2.92 6.73 8.14
C ALA A 30 -2.79 8.23 7.86
N ALA A 31 -3.19 9.07 8.79
CA ALA A 31 -3.10 10.52 8.67
C ALA A 31 -1.66 11.03 8.67
N ASP A 32 -0.77 10.32 9.36
CA ASP A 32 0.64 10.67 9.53
C ASP A 32 1.57 9.45 9.65
N ALA A 33 2.87 9.71 9.84
CA ALA A 33 3.89 8.68 9.95
C ALA A 33 3.74 7.80 11.20
N ALA A 34 3.35 8.36 12.35
CA ALA A 34 3.21 7.60 13.59
C ALA A 34 2.03 6.62 13.51
N GLU A 35 0.93 7.05 12.90
CA GLU A 35 -0.20 6.15 12.60
C GLU A 35 0.20 5.09 11.56
N THR A 36 1.00 5.45 10.56
CA THR A 36 1.52 4.51 9.56
C THR A 36 2.33 3.40 10.22
N GLU A 37 3.27 3.75 11.11
CA GLU A 37 4.07 2.78 11.88
C GLU A 37 3.21 1.87 12.74
N THR A 38 2.22 2.44 13.43
CA THR A 38 1.27 1.68 14.28
C THR A 38 0.48 0.67 13.45
N LEU A 39 -0.07 1.10 12.31
CA LEU A 39 -0.81 0.23 11.40
C LEU A 39 0.09 -0.83 10.78
N LEU A 40 1.32 -0.48 10.40
CA LEU A 40 2.31 -1.39 9.84
C LEU A 40 2.65 -2.52 10.83
N ALA A 41 2.85 -2.18 12.10
CA ALA A 41 3.12 -3.15 13.18
C ALA A 41 1.93 -4.07 13.46
N ALA A 42 0.69 -3.57 13.27
CA ALA A 42 -0.53 -4.36 13.46
C ALA A 42 -0.82 -5.38 12.34
N VAL A 43 -0.16 -5.27 11.19
CA VAL A 43 -0.36 -6.22 10.07
C VAL A 43 0.40 -7.53 10.33
N PRO A 44 -0.28 -8.71 10.31
CA PRO A 44 0.37 -10.00 10.51
C PRO A 44 1.60 -10.20 9.62
N SER A 45 2.69 -10.73 10.19
CA SER A 45 3.99 -10.87 9.50
C SER A 45 3.92 -11.63 8.17
N GLY A 46 3.00 -12.60 8.05
CA GLY A 46 2.77 -13.38 6.82
C GLY A 46 1.99 -12.66 5.72
N HIS A 47 1.62 -11.39 5.89
CA HIS A 47 0.86 -10.62 4.91
C HIS A 47 1.76 -9.67 4.10
N ARG A 48 1.43 -9.52 2.81
CA ARG A 48 2.00 -8.47 1.94
C ARG A 48 1.51 -7.11 2.42
N ILE A 49 2.38 -6.12 2.38
CA ILE A 49 2.04 -4.73 2.67
C ILE A 49 2.30 -3.84 1.46
N ALA A 50 1.43 -2.85 1.26
CA ALA A 50 1.67 -1.71 0.39
C ALA A 50 1.49 -0.41 1.19
N LEU A 51 2.39 0.56 1.01
CA LEU A 51 2.21 1.94 1.45
C LEU A 51 1.96 2.78 0.20
N VAL A 52 0.89 3.57 0.20
CA VAL A 52 0.51 4.38 -0.97
C VAL A 52 0.15 5.78 -0.51
N ASP A 53 0.78 6.79 -1.10
CA ASP A 53 0.47 8.19 -0.80
C ASP A 53 -0.98 8.51 -1.21
N ALA A 54 -1.74 9.17 -0.35
CA ALA A 54 -3.14 9.57 -0.61
C ALA A 54 -3.28 10.48 -1.85
N ARG A 55 -2.20 11.16 -2.26
CA ARG A 55 -2.11 12.02 -3.44
C ARG A 55 -1.64 11.27 -4.68
N PHE A 56 -1.57 9.94 -4.64
CA PHE A 56 -1.25 9.15 -5.83
C PHE A 56 -2.31 9.39 -6.91
N VAL A 57 -1.87 9.94 -8.05
CA VAL A 57 -2.70 10.27 -9.21
C VAL A 57 -2.44 9.35 -10.42
N GLY A 58 -1.67 8.27 -10.23
CA GLY A 58 -1.36 7.33 -11.30
C GLY A 58 -2.54 6.44 -11.67
N HIS A 59 -2.45 5.78 -12.83
CA HIS A 59 -3.48 4.84 -13.26
C HIS A 59 -3.52 3.57 -12.39
N PRO A 60 -4.70 2.94 -12.18
CA PRO A 60 -4.83 1.66 -11.47
C PRO A 60 -3.95 0.54 -12.05
N HIS A 61 -3.69 0.58 -13.36
CA HIS A 61 -2.79 -0.38 -14.01
C HIS A 61 -1.35 -0.27 -13.49
N ALA A 62 -0.89 0.93 -13.13
CA ALA A 62 0.42 1.13 -12.53
C ALA A 62 0.47 0.52 -11.12
N LEU A 63 -0.59 0.71 -10.31
CA LEU A 63 -0.69 0.06 -8.99
C LEU A 63 -0.72 -1.47 -9.11
N ARG A 64 -1.44 -2.02 -10.09
CA ARG A 64 -1.43 -3.47 -10.34
C ARG A 64 -0.02 -3.98 -10.63
N LEU A 65 0.69 -3.34 -11.55
CA LEU A 65 2.06 -3.72 -11.91
C LEU A 65 3.02 -3.58 -10.72
N ALA A 66 2.93 -2.47 -9.98
CA ALA A 66 3.84 -2.19 -8.87
C ALA A 66 3.57 -3.05 -7.63
N LEU A 67 2.29 -3.25 -7.27
CA LEU A 67 1.90 -3.79 -5.97
C LEU A 67 1.63 -5.31 -5.98
N THR A 68 1.33 -5.88 -7.16
CA THR A 68 0.87 -7.28 -7.26
C THR A 68 1.80 -8.19 -8.06
N ASP A 69 2.88 -7.68 -8.64
CA ASP A 69 3.84 -8.52 -9.36
C ASP A 69 4.51 -9.51 -8.39
N PRO A 70 4.35 -10.84 -8.59
CA PRO A 70 4.92 -11.83 -7.69
C PRO A 70 6.43 -11.97 -7.84
N ARG A 71 7.01 -11.52 -8.96
CA ARG A 71 8.44 -11.70 -9.27
C ARG A 71 9.34 -10.85 -8.38
N TYR A 72 8.81 -9.74 -7.85
CA TYR A 72 9.56 -8.80 -7.04
C TYR A 72 9.08 -8.86 -5.58
N PRO A 73 9.94 -9.23 -4.62
CA PRO A 73 9.57 -9.28 -3.21
C PRO A 73 9.47 -7.88 -2.58
N LEU A 74 10.15 -6.88 -3.15
CA LEU A 74 10.07 -5.47 -2.79
C LEU A 74 10.02 -4.66 -4.10
N ALA A 75 9.11 -3.72 -4.21
CA ALA A 75 8.98 -2.87 -5.39
C ALA A 75 8.50 -1.47 -5.00
N ALA A 76 8.95 -0.46 -5.75
CA ALA A 76 8.57 0.93 -5.54
C ALA A 76 8.32 1.63 -6.88
N VAL A 77 7.33 2.52 -6.86
CA VAL A 77 7.05 3.52 -7.91
C VAL A 77 6.81 4.86 -7.21
N PRO A 78 6.85 5.99 -7.92
CA PRO A 78 6.53 7.28 -7.31
C PRO A 78 5.18 7.24 -6.56
N GLY A 79 5.21 7.51 -5.26
CA GLY A 79 4.02 7.52 -4.40
C GLY A 79 3.52 6.14 -3.93
N ALA A 80 4.20 5.03 -4.24
CA ALA A 80 3.80 3.72 -3.72
C ALA A 80 4.97 2.74 -3.55
N VAL A 81 4.96 1.96 -2.47
CA VAL A 81 5.92 0.89 -2.20
C VAL A 81 5.20 -0.36 -1.71
N THR A 82 5.66 -1.55 -2.09
CA THR A 82 5.14 -2.82 -1.56
C THR A 82 6.26 -3.75 -1.12
N ALA A 83 6.00 -4.53 -0.07
CA ALA A 83 6.84 -5.63 0.36
C ALA A 83 6.03 -6.91 0.57
N GLN A 84 6.55 -8.01 0.04
CA GLN A 84 6.16 -9.37 0.41
C GLN A 84 6.65 -9.70 1.83
N PRO A 85 6.07 -10.69 2.53
CA PRO A 85 6.40 -11.02 3.92
C PRO A 85 7.91 -11.10 4.21
N ALA A 86 8.67 -11.79 3.36
CA ALA A 86 10.12 -11.97 3.54
C ALA A 86 10.94 -10.68 3.36
N ALA A 87 10.40 -9.65 2.68
CA ALA A 87 11.09 -8.41 2.40
C ALA A 87 10.63 -7.24 3.30
N ARG A 88 9.67 -7.45 4.21
CA ARG A 88 9.13 -6.40 5.09
C ARG A 88 10.18 -5.75 5.98
N GLN A 89 11.25 -6.45 6.34
CA GLN A 89 12.33 -5.90 7.18
C GLN A 89 13.18 -4.82 6.47
N ALA A 90 13.02 -4.67 5.16
CA ALA A 90 13.70 -3.65 4.37
C ALA A 90 12.87 -2.35 4.21
N LEU A 91 11.64 -2.32 4.74
CA LEU A 91 10.80 -1.13 4.87
C LEU A 91 11.07 -0.45 6.21
#